data_AF-A0A521VIX9-F1
#
_entry.id   AF-A0A521VIX9-F1
#
_cell.length_a   1.000
_cell.length_b   1.000
_cell.length_c   1.000
_cell.angle_alpha   90.00
_cell.angle_beta   90.00
_cell.angle_gamma   90.00
#
_symmetry.space_group_name_H-M   'P 1'
#
loop_
_entity.id
_entity.type
_entity.pdbx_description
1 polymer ?
#
loop_
_entity_poly.entity_id
_entity_poly.type
_entity_poly.pdbx_seq_one_letter_code
_entity_poly.pdbx_strand_id
1 'polypeptide(L)'
;PPVRSTGGIGLYPVATAHTRIPAGHPEGYLEAFANIYRNFARCIQARLDGKEVDPVYRDFPTVSDGVRGMRFIEKVVESGKNESKWVRF
;
A
#
# COMPACT_ATOMS: atom_id res chain seq x y z
N PRO A 1 -25.95 0.21 9.90
CA PRO A 1 -24.81 0.58 9.02
C PRO A 1 -24.60 -0.48 7.92
N PRO A 2 -24.39 -0.09 6.64
CA PRO A 2 -24.10 -1.08 5.61
C PRO A 2 -22.77 -1.77 5.90
N VAL A 3 -22.78 -3.10 5.90
CA VAL A 3 -21.57 -3.91 6.01
C VAL A 3 -20.77 -3.70 4.73
N ARG A 4 -19.61 -3.04 4.85
CA ARG A 4 -18.70 -2.86 3.71
C ARG A 4 -17.95 -4.18 3.51
N SER A 5 -18.31 -4.93 2.48
CA SER A 5 -17.59 -6.14 2.06
C SER A 5 -16.60 -5.82 0.93
N THR A 6 -15.47 -6.53 0.89
CA THR A 6 -14.47 -6.48 -0.18
C THR A 6 -15.04 -7.06 -1.48
N GLY A 7 -14.56 -6.59 -2.65
CA GLY A 7 -14.90 -7.17 -3.96
C GLY A 7 -16.24 -6.78 -4.58
N GLY A 8 -16.86 -5.67 -4.12
CA GLY A 8 -18.13 -5.16 -4.68
C GLY A 8 -18.08 -4.73 -6.16
N ILE A 9 -19.25 -4.50 -6.75
CA ILE A 9 -19.40 -4.05 -8.14
C ILE A 9 -19.05 -2.55 -8.23
N GLY A 10 -18.34 -2.14 -9.28
CA GLY A 10 -18.00 -0.74 -9.55
C GLY A 10 -16.71 -0.24 -8.88
N LEU A 11 -15.80 -1.15 -8.50
CA LEU A 11 -14.49 -0.80 -7.97
C LEU A 11 -13.54 -0.27 -9.06
N TYR A 12 -12.57 0.55 -8.66
CA TYR A 12 -11.51 1.03 -9.55
C TYR A 12 -10.66 -0.15 -10.04
N PRO A 13 -10.12 -0.15 -11.28
CA PRO A 13 -9.43 -1.30 -11.85
C PRO A 13 -8.31 -1.89 -10.99
N VAL A 14 -7.57 -1.06 -10.26
CA VAL A 14 -6.50 -1.52 -9.34
C VAL A 14 -7.08 -2.31 -8.16
N ALA A 15 -8.23 -1.89 -7.63
CA ALA A 15 -8.89 -2.59 -6.52
C ALA A 15 -9.42 -3.96 -6.98
N THR A 16 -9.93 -4.05 -8.21
CA THR A 16 -10.31 -5.33 -8.83
C THR A 16 -9.09 -6.23 -9.04
N ALA A 17 -7.93 -5.68 -9.46
CA ALA A 17 -6.70 -6.45 -9.65
C ALA A 17 -6.10 -7.01 -8.35
N HIS A 18 -6.43 -6.42 -7.20
CA HIS A 18 -5.96 -6.85 -5.88
C HIS A 18 -6.97 -7.70 -5.10
N THR A 19 -8.22 -7.76 -5.55
CA THR A 19 -9.25 -8.66 -5.01
C THR A 19 -9.01 -10.08 -5.53
N ARG A 20 -9.02 -11.08 -4.65
CA ARG A 20 -8.79 -12.49 -4.94
C ARG A 20 -10.07 -13.33 -4.85
N ILE A 21 -11.01 -12.96 -4.00
CA ILE A 21 -12.23 -13.74 -3.74
C ILE A 21 -13.50 -12.93 -4.01
N PRO A 22 -14.62 -13.60 -4.37
CA PRO A 22 -15.86 -12.91 -4.69
C PRO A 22 -16.42 -12.11 -3.51
N ALA A 23 -17.23 -11.10 -3.85
CA ALA A 23 -17.93 -10.26 -2.88
C ALA A 23 -18.63 -11.10 -1.80
N GLY A 24 -18.35 -10.78 -0.53
CA GLY A 24 -18.91 -11.49 0.62
C GLY A 24 -17.98 -12.52 1.26
N HIS A 25 -16.86 -12.88 0.63
CA HIS A 25 -15.80 -13.61 1.30
C HIS A 25 -14.79 -12.62 1.92
N PRO A 26 -14.48 -12.74 3.22
CA PRO A 26 -13.63 -11.77 3.89
C PRO A 26 -12.18 -11.93 3.43
N GLU A 27 -11.67 -10.92 2.75
CA GLU A 27 -10.23 -10.69 2.63
C GLU A 27 -9.77 -9.86 3.82
N GLY A 28 -8.53 -10.07 4.26
CA GLY A 28 -7.98 -9.37 5.39
C GLY A 28 -6.49 -9.15 5.27
N TYR A 29 -5.84 -9.20 6.43
CA TYR A 29 -4.44 -8.85 6.59
C TYR A 29 -3.51 -9.70 5.72
N LEU A 30 -3.76 -11.01 5.62
CA LEU A 30 -2.90 -11.93 4.87
C LEU A 30 -2.97 -11.66 3.36
N GLU A 31 -4.16 -11.40 2.83
CA GLU A 31 -4.39 -11.08 1.43
C GLU A 31 -3.74 -9.74 1.06
N ALA A 32 -3.86 -8.74 1.94
CA ALA A 32 -3.20 -7.45 1.79
C ALA A 32 -1.67 -7.59 1.73
N PHE A 33 -1.07 -8.35 2.65
CA PHE A 33 0.36 -8.64 2.62
C PHE A 33 0.76 -9.41 1.36
N ALA A 34 0.00 -10.42 0.98
CA ALA A 34 0.26 -11.21 -0.22
C ALA A 34 0.22 -10.35 -1.49
N ASN A 35 -0.59 -9.30 -1.54
CA ASN A 35 -0.62 -8.35 -2.65
C ASN A 35 0.65 -7.51 -2.75
N ILE A 36 1.18 -7.02 -1.61
CA ILE A 36 2.46 -6.29 -1.56
C ILE A 36 3.59 -7.17 -2.11
N TYR A 37 3.73 -8.40 -1.60
CA TYR A 37 4.77 -9.33 -2.06
C TYR A 37 4.62 -9.72 -3.53
N ARG A 38 3.38 -9.93 -4.00
CA ARG A 38 3.11 -10.25 -5.40
C ARG A 38 3.54 -9.10 -6.31
N ASN A 39 3.18 -7.86 -5.98
CA ASN A 39 3.52 -6.68 -6.75
C ASN A 39 5.05 -6.48 -6.82
N PHE A 40 5.72 -6.62 -5.69
CA PHE A 40 7.18 -6.57 -5.61
C PHE A 40 7.87 -7.65 -6.46
N ALA A 41 7.40 -8.91 -6.37
CA ALA A 41 7.96 -10.01 -7.16
C ALA A 41 7.77 -9.82 -8.66
N ARG A 42 6.62 -9.29 -9.10
CA ARG A 42 6.36 -8.95 -10.51
C ARG A 42 7.33 -7.88 -11.02
N CYS A 43 7.64 -6.89 -10.18
CA CYS A 43 8.62 -5.86 -10.52
C CYS A 43 10.03 -6.42 -10.66
N ILE A 44 10.44 -7.36 -9.80
CA ILE A 44 11.74 -8.04 -9.93
C ILE A 44 11.80 -8.84 -11.22
N GLN A 45 10.78 -9.66 -11.51
CA GLN A 45 10.74 -10.49 -12.73
C GLN A 45 10.85 -9.63 -13.99
N ALA A 46 10.07 -8.55 -14.09
CA ALA A 46 10.13 -7.66 -15.24
C ALA A 46 11.50 -6.99 -15.40
N ARG A 47 12.16 -6.62 -14.29
CA ARG A 47 13.53 -6.08 -14.33
C ARG A 47 14.55 -7.12 -14.82
N LEU A 48 14.44 -8.36 -14.38
CA LEU A 48 15.31 -9.45 -14.82
C LEU A 48 15.10 -9.78 -16.31
N ASP A 49 13.85 -9.71 -16.79
CA ASP A 49 13.48 -9.95 -18.18
C ASP A 49 13.75 -8.73 -19.10
N GLY A 50 14.18 -7.59 -18.56
CA GLY A 50 14.36 -6.34 -19.32
C GLY A 50 13.06 -5.73 -19.85
N LYS A 51 11.91 -6.06 -19.26
CA LYS A 51 10.58 -5.60 -19.68
C LYS A 51 10.09 -4.44 -18.79
N GLU A 52 9.24 -3.59 -19.36
CA GLU A 52 8.56 -2.59 -18.56
C GLU A 52 7.52 -3.23 -17.63
N VAL A 53 7.51 -2.76 -16.38
CA VAL A 53 6.54 -3.17 -15.36
C VAL A 53 5.22 -2.44 -15.60
N ASP A 54 4.12 -3.19 -15.69
CA ASP A 54 2.76 -2.62 -15.69
C ASP A 54 2.54 -1.73 -14.45
N PRO A 55 2.06 -0.48 -14.61
CA PRO A 55 1.79 0.43 -13.51
C PRO A 55 0.97 -0.17 -12.35
N VAL A 56 0.08 -1.13 -12.61
CA VAL A 56 -0.74 -1.80 -11.58
C VAL A 56 0.13 -2.55 -10.56
N TYR A 57 1.29 -3.08 -10.97
CA TYR A 57 2.19 -3.80 -10.07
C TYR A 57 3.18 -2.90 -9.34
N ARG A 58 3.19 -1.59 -9.62
CA ARG A 58 4.02 -0.60 -8.91
C ARG A 58 3.40 -0.14 -7.59
N ASP A 59 2.24 -0.68 -7.23
CA ASP A 59 1.55 -0.39 -5.97
C ASP A 59 2.15 -1.20 -4.81
N PHE A 60 3.33 -0.79 -4.36
CA PHE A 60 3.97 -1.27 -3.12
C PHE A 60 4.88 -0.19 -2.54
N PRO A 61 5.15 -0.20 -1.22
CA PRO A 61 5.97 0.81 -0.57
C PRO A 61 7.39 0.88 -1.14
N THR A 62 7.88 2.10 -1.36
CA THR A 62 9.22 2.38 -1.84
C THR A 62 10.17 2.78 -0.70
N VAL A 63 11.47 2.89 -1.01
CA VAL A 63 12.46 3.40 -0.05
C VAL A 63 12.14 4.83 0.40
N SER A 64 11.64 5.68 -0.51
CA SER A 64 11.21 7.04 -0.18
C SER A 64 10.05 7.06 0.82
N ASP A 65 9.12 6.10 0.73
CA ASP A 65 8.02 5.98 1.70
C ASP A 65 8.55 5.60 3.08
N GLY A 66 9.58 4.75 3.14
CA GLY A 66 10.30 4.44 4.38
C GLY A 66 10.98 5.66 4.99
N VAL A 67 11.72 6.44 4.20
CA VAL A 67 12.38 7.68 4.65
C VAL A 67 11.35 8.70 5.17
N ARG A 68 10.21 8.84 4.47
CA ARG A 68 9.10 9.68 4.91
C ARG A 68 8.54 9.21 6.25
N GLY A 69 8.41 7.90 6.47
CA GLY A 69 7.99 7.32 7.73
C GLY A 69 8.95 7.66 8.88
N MET A 70 10.26 7.56 8.65
CA MET A 70 11.26 7.93 9.64
C MET A 70 11.21 9.42 9.98
N ARG A 71 11.06 10.29 8.97
CA ARG A 71 10.87 11.73 9.17
C ARG A 71 9.61 12.02 10.00
N PHE A 72 8.53 11.28 9.78
CA PHE A 72 7.30 11.44 10.56
C PHE A 72 7.54 11.13 12.04
N ILE A 73 8.23 10.03 12.36
CA ILE A 73 8.57 9.68 13.74
C ILE A 73 9.40 10.79 14.38
N GLU A 74 10.42 11.28 13.69
CA GLU A 74 11.28 12.37 14.16
C GLU A 74 10.45 13.62 14.50
N LYS A 75 9.53 14.02 13.62
CA LYS A 75 8.67 15.20 13.82
C LYS A 75 7.66 15.03 14.94
N VAL A 76 7.13 13.82 15.14
CA VAL A 76 6.27 13.53 16.30
C VAL A 76 7.05 13.67 17.61
N VAL A 77 8.30 13.19 17.65
CA VAL A 77 9.17 13.33 18.83
C VAL A 77 9.54 14.79 19.08
N GLU A 78 9.86 15.55 18.04
CA GLU A 78 10.13 16.99 18.12
C GLU A 78 8.92 17.75 18.69
N SER A 79 7.73 17.48 18.18
CA SER A 79 6.48 18.08 18.67
C SER A 79 6.17 17.69 20.12
N GLY A 80 6.57 16.49 20.56
CA GLY A 80 6.37 16.05 21.94
C GLY A 80 7.27 16.79 22.94
N LYS A 81 8.48 17.17 22.52
CA LYS A 81 9.46 17.88 23.34
C LYS A 81 9.28 19.41 23.34
N ASN A 82 8.64 19.97 22.32
CA ASN A 82 8.39 21.40 22.19
C ASN A 82 7.00 21.80 22.74
N GLU A 83 6.86 23.06 23.15
CA GLU A 83 5.55 23.65 23.49
C GLU A 83 4.71 23.86 22.22
N SER A 84 5.35 24.15 21.08
CA SER A 84 4.71 24.25 19.78
C SER A 84 4.31 22.85 19.26
N LYS A 85 3.00 22.58 19.25
CA LYS A 85 2.41 21.29 18.84
C LYS A 85 2.36 21.05 17.33
N TRP A 86 2.71 22.05 16.54
CA TRP A 86 2.80 21.94 15.09
C TRP A 86 4.24 22.17 14.65
N VAL A 87 4.81 21.18 13.98
CA VAL A 87 6.16 21.21 13.42
C VAL A 87 6.08 21.07 11.89
N ARG A 88 7.00 21.71 11.17
CA ARG A 88 7.02 21.65 9.70
C ARG A 88 7.48 20.26 9.23
N PHE A 89 6.75 19.69 8.27
CA PHE A 89 6.94 18.34 7.72
C PHE A 89 7.45 18.38 6.27
#